data_AF-A0A948MBR2-F1
#
_entry.id   AF-A0A948MBR2-F1
#
_cell.length_a   1.000
_cell.length_b   1.000
_cell.length_c   1.000
_cell.angle_alpha   90.00
_cell.angle_beta   90.00
_cell.angle_gamma   90.00
#
_symmetry.space_group_name_H-M   'P 1'
#
loop_
_entity.id
_entity.type
_entity.pdbx_description
1 polymer ?
#
loop_
_entity_poly.entity_id
_entity_poly.type
_entity_poly.pdbx_seq_one_letter_code
_entity_poly.pdbx_strand_id
1 'polypeptide(L)'
;MFKRIIEELKHHAPFTAIGASSGIILMFLFRNLPESTSRELFYVFHPLHVLLSALATATMYKLHNCPRGKGKPCNLPLLFLVGYVGSIGVATLSDSVMPYIGELLLKMPHAQAHIGFIEKWWLISAVAIVGIIIAYFNPSTKFPHAAHVLISTWASLFHILMAMGKGASWLVYTGVFLFLFLAVWVPCCFSDIVFPLLFVKTKK
;
A
#
# COMPACT_ATOMS: atom_id res chain seq x y z
N MET A 1 23.51 0.32 1.59
CA MET A 1 22.06 0.33 1.86
C MET A 1 21.36 1.49 1.14
N PHE A 2 21.68 2.76 1.44
CA PHE A 2 21.04 3.92 0.81
C PHE A 2 21.07 3.93 -0.74
N LYS A 3 22.22 3.66 -1.37
CA LYS A 3 22.31 3.54 -2.85
C LYS A 3 21.33 2.52 -3.43
N ARG A 4 21.21 1.37 -2.77
CA ARG A 4 20.28 0.31 -3.17
C ARG A 4 18.82 0.72 -3.01
N ILE A 5 18.48 1.46 -1.95
CA ILE A 5 17.12 2.02 -1.79
C ILE A 5 16.78 2.95 -2.95
N ILE A 6 17.70 3.83 -3.34
CA ILE A 6 17.50 4.73 -4.48
C ILE A 6 17.34 3.96 -5.79
N GLU A 7 18.18 2.95 -6.03
CA GLU A 7 18.09 2.11 -7.23
C GLU A 7 16.73 1.40 -7.32
N GLU A 8 16.27 0.83 -6.20
CA GLU A 8 14.97 0.18 -6.12
C GLU A 8 13.83 1.19 -6.34
N LEU A 9 13.86 2.35 -5.69
CA LEU A 9 12.86 3.40 -5.93
C LEU A 9 12.82 3.82 -7.41
N LYS A 10 13.98 4.02 -8.05
CA LYS A 10 14.05 4.35 -9.48
C LYS A 10 13.46 3.25 -10.36
N HIS A 11 13.72 1.99 -10.02
CA HIS A 11 13.19 0.84 -10.77
C HIS A 11 11.66 0.74 -10.66
N HIS A 12 11.08 1.10 -9.51
CA HIS A 12 9.63 1.01 -9.29
C HIS A 12 8.85 2.24 -9.78
N ALA A 13 9.51 3.40 -9.90
CA ALA A 13 8.88 4.65 -10.32
C ALA A 13 8.05 4.54 -11.62
N PRO A 14 8.51 3.89 -12.73
CA PRO A 14 7.71 3.79 -13.94
C PRO A 14 6.39 3.06 -13.74
N PHE A 15 6.41 1.96 -12.97
CA PHE A 15 5.20 1.19 -12.68
C PHE A 15 4.25 1.96 -11.76
N THR A 16 4.77 2.67 -10.76
CA THR A 16 3.97 3.55 -9.91
C THR A 16 3.35 4.71 -10.70
N ALA A 17 4.06 5.26 -11.70
CA ALA A 17 3.51 6.29 -12.58
C ALA A 17 2.35 5.76 -13.45
N ILE A 18 2.44 4.51 -13.93
CA ILE A 18 1.32 3.84 -14.62
C ILE A 18 0.14 3.68 -13.66
N GLY A 19 0.40 3.24 -12.42
CA GLY A 19 -0.62 3.17 -11.36
C GLY A 19 -1.31 4.51 -11.14
N ALA A 20 -0.55 5.58 -10.89
CA ALA A 20 -1.08 6.93 -10.69
C ALA A 20 -1.87 7.43 -11.90
N SER A 21 -1.39 7.15 -13.12
CA SER A 21 -2.10 7.48 -14.36
C SER A 21 -3.45 6.74 -14.44
N SER A 22 -3.48 5.46 -14.08
CA SER A 22 -4.74 4.71 -13.99
C SER A 22 -5.68 5.31 -12.94
N GLY A 23 -5.13 5.79 -11.82
CA GLY A 23 -5.88 6.52 -10.80
C GLY A 23 -6.53 7.78 -11.36
N ILE A 24 -5.82 8.55 -12.18
CA ILE A 24 -6.39 9.75 -12.84
C ILE A 24 -7.49 9.39 -13.85
N ILE A 25 -7.33 8.30 -14.60
CA ILE A 25 -8.39 7.81 -15.50
C ILE A 25 -9.64 7.44 -14.69
N LEU A 26 -9.47 6.67 -13.61
CA LEU A 26 -10.58 6.30 -12.71
C LEU A 26 -11.19 7.54 -12.06
N MET A 27 -10.38 8.51 -11.63
CA MET A 27 -10.85 9.78 -11.08
C MET A 27 -11.77 10.48 -12.08
N PHE A 28 -11.39 10.55 -13.36
CA PHE A 28 -12.23 11.16 -14.38
C PHE A 28 -13.57 10.44 -14.58
N LEU A 29 -13.55 9.11 -14.56
CA LEU A 29 -14.75 8.27 -14.71
C LEU A 29 -15.68 8.34 -13.48
N PHE A 30 -15.11 8.41 -12.28
CA PHE A 30 -15.82 8.26 -11.01
C PHE A 30 -15.95 9.56 -10.20
N ARG A 31 -15.54 10.71 -10.72
CA ARG A 31 -15.60 12.03 -10.05
C ARG A 31 -16.98 12.47 -9.54
N ASN A 32 -18.05 11.85 -10.04
CA ASN A 32 -19.43 12.17 -9.67
C ASN A 32 -20.04 11.14 -8.71
N LEU A 33 -19.25 10.17 -8.22
CA LEU A 33 -19.74 9.21 -7.25
C LEU A 33 -20.14 9.90 -5.94
N PRO A 34 -21.22 9.44 -5.27
CA PRO A 34 -21.50 9.81 -3.91
C PRO A 34 -20.34 9.45 -2.98
N GLU A 35 -20.18 10.20 -1.90
CA GLU A 35 -19.19 9.93 -0.85
C GLU A 35 -19.34 8.50 -0.29
N SER A 36 -20.58 8.03 -0.07
CA SER A 36 -20.87 6.68 0.42
C SER A 36 -20.33 5.59 -0.50
N THR A 37 -20.49 5.73 -1.82
CA THR A 37 -19.97 4.76 -2.79
C THR A 37 -18.44 4.81 -2.87
N SER A 38 -17.84 6.01 -2.83
CA SER A 38 -16.38 6.15 -2.76
C SER A 38 -15.81 5.49 -1.50
N ARG A 39 -16.50 5.64 -0.36
CA ARG A 39 -16.18 4.96 0.90
C ARG A 39 -16.27 3.45 0.80
N GLU A 40 -17.31 2.91 0.17
CA GLU A 40 -17.44 1.47 -0.06
C GLU A 40 -16.30 0.94 -0.92
N LEU A 41 -15.96 1.63 -2.01
CA LEU A 41 -14.84 1.25 -2.89
C LEU A 41 -13.50 1.34 -2.18
N PHE A 42 -13.26 2.37 -1.35
CA PHE A 42 -12.11 2.41 -0.45
C PHE A 42 -12.05 1.15 0.41
N TYR A 43 -13.18 0.70 0.97
CA TYR A 43 -13.27 -0.51 1.77
C TYR A 43 -13.27 -1.83 0.99
N VAL A 44 -13.23 -1.79 -0.33
CA VAL A 44 -12.92 -2.95 -1.18
C VAL A 44 -11.41 -2.98 -1.45
N PHE A 45 -10.83 -1.85 -1.86
CA PHE A 45 -9.44 -1.78 -2.28
C PHE A 45 -8.46 -1.78 -1.11
N HIS A 46 -8.73 -1.07 -0.01
CA HIS A 46 -7.81 -1.00 1.13
C HIS A 46 -7.57 -2.37 1.79
N PRO A 47 -8.58 -3.19 2.12
CA PRO A 47 -8.33 -4.54 2.65
C PRO A 47 -7.59 -5.45 1.65
N LEU A 48 -7.88 -5.32 0.36
CA LEU A 48 -7.18 -6.06 -0.69
C LEU A 48 -5.71 -5.64 -0.79
N HIS A 49 -5.42 -4.34 -0.70
CA HIS A 49 -4.07 -3.82 -0.61
C HIS A 49 -3.35 -4.39 0.61
N VAL A 50 -3.95 -4.34 1.80
CA VAL A 50 -3.36 -4.88 3.04
C VAL A 50 -3.04 -6.38 2.89
N LEU A 51 -3.97 -7.16 2.33
CA LEU A 51 -3.75 -8.59 2.08
C LEU A 51 -2.53 -8.84 1.19
N LEU A 52 -2.45 -8.14 0.05
CA LEU A 52 -1.37 -8.31 -0.92
C LEU A 52 -0.04 -7.76 -0.40
N SER A 53 -0.07 -6.66 0.36
CA SER A 53 1.10 -6.07 1.02
C SER A 53 1.65 -7.00 2.11
N ALA A 54 0.78 -7.61 2.92
CA ALA A 54 1.18 -8.60 3.92
C ALA A 54 1.81 -9.83 3.28
N LEU A 55 1.21 -10.33 2.20
CA LEU A 55 1.75 -11.42 1.39
C LEU A 55 3.14 -11.09 0.83
N ALA A 56 3.30 -9.91 0.20
CA ALA A 56 4.57 -9.48 -0.38
C ALA A 56 5.66 -9.31 0.69
N THR A 57 5.36 -8.56 1.75
CA THR A 57 6.27 -8.26 2.86
C THR A 57 6.72 -9.54 3.58
N ALA A 58 5.78 -10.41 3.95
CA ALA A 58 6.08 -11.68 4.62
C ALA A 58 6.86 -12.63 3.71
N THR A 59 6.55 -12.66 2.42
CA THR A 59 7.30 -13.46 1.43
C THR A 59 8.74 -12.99 1.34
N MET A 60 8.97 -11.68 1.26
CA MET A 60 10.33 -11.11 1.19
C MET A 60 11.16 -11.49 2.41
N TYR A 61 10.59 -11.38 3.60
CA TYR A 61 11.25 -11.85 4.82
C TYR A 61 11.55 -13.36 4.78
N LYS A 62 10.55 -14.18 4.41
CA LYS A 62 10.69 -15.65 4.37
C LYS A 62 11.78 -16.09 3.38
N LEU A 63 11.83 -15.51 2.19
CA LEU A 63 12.81 -15.87 1.16
C LEU A 63 14.26 -15.58 1.58
N HIS A 64 14.48 -14.61 2.47
CA HIS A 64 15.82 -14.21 2.92
C HIS A 64 16.23 -14.82 4.27
N ASN A 65 15.29 -15.04 5.19
CA ASN A 65 15.60 -15.41 6.57
C ASN A 65 15.16 -16.84 6.96
N CYS A 66 14.28 -17.47 6.17
CA CYS A 66 13.84 -18.84 6.45
C CYS A 66 14.60 -19.83 5.54
N PRO A 67 15.51 -20.65 6.10
CA PRO A 67 16.37 -21.50 5.27
C PRO A 67 15.56 -22.54 4.52
N ARG A 68 15.89 -22.72 3.23
CA ARG A 68 15.42 -23.86 2.43
C ARG A 68 16.21 -25.12 2.84
N GLY A 69 15.83 -25.76 3.94
CA GLY A 69 16.45 -27.02 4.39
C GLY A 69 16.30 -27.32 5.88
N LYS A 70 16.70 -28.55 6.28
CA LYS A 70 16.48 -29.17 7.61
C LYS A 70 17.19 -28.51 8.81
N GLY A 71 17.84 -27.34 8.64
CA GLY A 71 18.78 -26.83 9.64
C GLY A 71 18.22 -25.82 10.66
N LYS A 72 17.24 -24.99 10.31
CA LYS A 72 16.64 -24.00 11.24
C LYS A 72 15.16 -23.77 10.93
N PRO A 73 14.27 -23.80 11.95
CA PRO A 73 12.88 -23.42 11.77
C PRO A 73 12.79 -21.93 11.40
N CYS A 74 11.86 -21.61 10.50
CA CYS A 74 11.49 -20.22 10.21
C CYS A 74 11.00 -19.56 11.50
N ASN A 75 11.52 -18.38 11.85
CA ASN A 75 11.06 -17.66 13.03
C ASN A 75 9.65 -17.11 12.76
N LEU A 76 8.63 -17.91 13.08
CA LEU A 76 7.23 -17.59 12.84
C LEU A 76 6.78 -16.31 13.57
N PRO A 77 7.10 -16.08 14.86
CA PRO A 77 6.79 -14.80 15.50
C PRO A 77 7.31 -13.59 14.72
N LEU A 78 8.55 -13.67 14.22
CA LEU A 78 9.15 -12.58 13.47
C LEU A 78 8.56 -12.44 12.05
N LEU A 79 8.19 -13.54 11.39
CA LEU A 79 7.46 -13.52 10.12
C LEU A 79 6.12 -12.78 10.26
N PHE A 80 5.37 -13.10 11.31
CA PHE A 80 4.09 -12.46 11.60
C PHE A 80 4.28 -10.98 11.96
N LEU A 81 5.26 -10.64 12.81
CA LEU A 81 5.54 -9.26 13.16
C LEU A 81 5.89 -8.42 11.92
N VAL A 82 6.80 -8.90 11.08
CA VAL A 82 7.24 -8.19 9.88
C VAL A 82 6.10 -8.06 8.87
N GLY A 83 5.37 -9.13 8.60
CA GLY A 83 4.25 -9.09 7.65
C GLY A 83 3.09 -8.21 8.13
N TYR A 84 2.80 -8.21 9.44
CA TYR A 84 1.66 -7.47 10.00
C TYR A 84 1.97 -5.98 10.15
N VAL A 85 3.09 -5.64 10.78
CA VAL A 85 3.49 -4.24 10.99
C VAL A 85 3.85 -3.58 9.67
N GLY A 86 4.57 -4.29 8.79
CA GLY A 86 4.94 -3.78 7.47
C GLY A 86 3.71 -3.47 6.64
N SER A 87 2.75 -4.39 6.56
CA SER A 87 1.56 -4.18 5.71
C SER A 87 0.59 -3.14 6.25
N ILE A 88 0.19 -3.23 7.53
CA ILE A 88 -0.81 -2.32 8.10
C ILE A 88 -0.24 -0.91 8.23
N GLY A 89 1.01 -0.78 8.69
CA GLY A 89 1.66 0.52 8.81
C GLY A 89 1.73 1.22 7.46
N VAL A 90 2.13 0.50 6.42
CA VAL A 90 2.29 1.05 5.07
C VAL A 90 0.95 1.33 4.41
N ALA A 91 -0.02 0.42 4.48
CA ALA A 91 -1.35 0.66 3.96
C ALA A 91 -2.04 1.85 4.65
N THR A 92 -1.79 2.05 5.94
CA THR A 92 -2.28 3.24 6.65
C THR A 92 -1.61 4.52 6.13
N LEU A 93 -0.29 4.49 5.94
CA LEU A 93 0.45 5.65 5.41
C LEU A 93 0.05 5.97 3.97
N SER A 94 -0.02 4.97 3.10
CA SER A 94 -0.29 5.12 1.67
C SER A 94 -1.75 5.45 1.41
N ASP A 95 -2.69 4.71 1.99
CA ASP A 95 -4.10 4.76 1.56
C ASP A 95 -4.94 5.74 2.37
N SER A 96 -4.43 6.20 3.52
CA SER A 96 -5.17 7.09 4.42
C SER A 96 -4.44 8.38 4.75
N VAL A 97 -3.19 8.30 5.23
CA VAL A 97 -2.47 9.49 5.70
C VAL A 97 -2.05 10.40 4.54
N MET A 98 -1.41 9.85 3.50
CA MET A 98 -0.97 10.61 2.34
C MET A 98 -2.14 11.21 1.54
N PRO A 99 -3.23 10.47 1.27
CA PRO A 99 -4.48 11.00 0.72
C PRO A 99 -5.03 12.15 1.53
N TYR A 100 -5.20 12.00 2.84
CA TYR A 100 -5.71 13.06 3.71
C TYR A 100 -4.83 14.32 3.68
N ILE A 101 -3.50 14.16 3.68
CA ILE A 101 -2.58 15.30 3.49
C ILE A 101 -2.82 15.98 2.13
N GLY A 102 -3.04 15.18 1.07
CA GLY A 102 -3.38 15.69 -0.26
C GLY A 102 -4.71 16.46 -0.28
N GLU A 103 -5.74 15.95 0.38
CA GLU A 103 -7.04 16.62 0.52
C GLU A 103 -6.91 17.99 1.18
N LEU A 104 -6.15 18.06 2.28
CA LEU A 104 -5.89 19.30 3.00
C LEU A 104 -5.09 20.30 2.14
N LEU A 105 -4.02 19.85 1.48
CA LEU A 105 -3.16 20.71 0.66
C LEU A 105 -3.87 21.23 -0.59
N LEU A 106 -4.78 20.43 -1.16
CA LEU A 106 -5.61 20.80 -2.30
C LEU A 106 -6.89 21.55 -1.88
N LYS A 107 -7.09 21.79 -0.57
CA LYS A 107 -8.25 22.50 0.01
C LYS A 107 -9.58 21.90 -0.43
N MET A 108 -9.66 20.57 -0.40
CA MET A 108 -10.87 19.86 -0.80
C MET A 108 -12.03 20.14 0.18
N PRO A 109 -13.27 20.25 -0.31
CA PRO A 109 -14.40 20.73 0.48
C PRO A 109 -14.77 19.82 1.65
N HIS A 110 -14.47 18.51 1.56
CA HIS A 110 -14.85 17.52 2.57
C HIS A 110 -13.65 16.70 3.06
N ALA A 111 -12.48 17.34 3.21
CA ALA A 111 -11.27 16.67 3.71
C ALA A 111 -11.51 16.03 5.09
N GLN A 112 -11.27 14.72 5.19
CA GLN A 112 -11.51 13.98 6.43
C GLN A 112 -10.53 12.80 6.56
N ALA A 113 -9.98 12.63 7.76
CA ALA A 113 -9.07 11.53 8.04
C ALA A 113 -9.84 10.20 8.15
N HIS A 114 -10.00 9.50 7.02
CA HIS A 114 -10.47 8.12 7.01
C HIS A 114 -9.31 7.14 7.17
N ILE A 115 -9.11 6.66 8.39
CA ILE A 115 -8.02 5.73 8.72
C ILE A 115 -8.57 4.30 8.71
N GLY A 116 -8.35 3.58 7.60
CA GLY A 116 -8.96 2.25 7.38
C GLY A 116 -8.66 1.24 8.50
N PHE A 117 -7.45 1.27 9.05
CA PHE A 117 -7.08 0.43 10.19
C PHE A 117 -7.81 0.79 11.49
N ILE A 118 -8.16 2.05 11.74
CA ILE A 118 -8.90 2.42 12.96
C ILE A 118 -10.38 2.09 12.77
N GLU A 119 -10.95 2.51 11.65
CA GLU A 119 -12.38 2.38 11.37
C GLU A 119 -12.82 0.92 11.20
N LYS A 120 -11.98 0.05 10.62
CA LYS A 120 -12.27 -1.39 10.45
C LYS A 120 -11.11 -2.29 10.89
N TRP A 121 -10.53 -2.01 12.07
CA TRP A 121 -9.38 -2.74 12.61
C TRP A 121 -9.50 -4.27 12.51
N TRP A 122 -10.66 -4.83 12.87
CA TRP A 122 -10.89 -6.28 12.87
C TRP A 122 -10.72 -6.88 11.46
N LEU A 123 -11.24 -6.21 10.43
CA LEU A 123 -11.18 -6.68 9.05
C LEU A 123 -9.75 -6.57 8.53
N ILE A 124 -9.11 -5.41 8.77
CA ILE A 124 -7.74 -5.13 8.33
C ILE A 124 -6.74 -6.08 8.99
N SER A 125 -6.86 -6.32 10.29
CA SER A 125 -6.05 -7.31 11.00
C SER A 125 -6.25 -8.73 10.46
N ALA A 126 -7.51 -9.12 10.21
CA ALA A 126 -7.83 -10.45 9.69
C ALA A 126 -7.21 -10.69 8.30
N VAL A 127 -7.38 -9.75 7.36
CA VAL A 127 -6.82 -9.90 6.01
C VAL A 127 -5.29 -9.84 6.00
N ALA A 128 -4.67 -9.05 6.88
CA ALA A 128 -3.21 -9.05 7.04
C ALA A 128 -2.70 -10.43 7.48
N ILE A 129 -3.35 -11.04 8.49
CA ILE A 129 -3.03 -12.39 8.96
C ILE A 129 -3.17 -13.42 7.84
N VAL A 130 -4.26 -13.35 7.07
CA VAL A 130 -4.47 -14.24 5.91
C VAL A 130 -3.33 -14.10 4.90
N GLY A 131 -2.91 -12.88 4.58
CA GLY A 131 -1.79 -12.63 3.66
C GLY A 131 -0.47 -13.26 4.13
N ILE A 132 -0.18 -13.15 5.44
CA ILE A 132 1.00 -13.77 6.06
C ILE A 132 0.92 -15.29 5.99
N ILE A 133 -0.24 -15.87 6.26
CA ILE A 133 -0.46 -17.33 6.16
C ILE A 133 -0.25 -17.81 4.73
N ILE A 134 -0.77 -17.09 3.74
CA ILE A 134 -0.54 -17.41 2.32
C ILE A 134 0.97 -17.36 2.00
N ALA A 135 1.70 -16.34 2.46
CA ALA A 135 3.14 -16.24 2.28
C ALA A 135 3.89 -17.43 2.92
N TYR A 136 3.42 -17.87 4.08
CA TYR A 136 3.98 -19.02 4.80
C TYR A 136 3.83 -20.33 4.03
N PHE A 137 2.76 -20.54 3.27
CA PHE A 137 2.60 -21.75 2.45
C PHE A 137 3.15 -21.60 1.04
N ASN A 138 2.86 -20.49 0.36
CA ASN A 138 3.22 -20.26 -1.04
C ASN A 138 3.89 -18.89 -1.25
N PRO A 139 5.23 -18.80 -1.05
CA PRO A 139 5.96 -17.54 -1.17
C PRO A 139 6.11 -17.15 -2.65
N SER A 140 5.37 -16.13 -3.09
CA SER A 140 5.50 -15.52 -4.43
C SER A 140 5.55 -13.99 -4.31
N THR A 141 6.51 -13.34 -5.00
CA THR A 141 6.76 -11.90 -4.83
C THR A 141 6.31 -11.04 -5.99
N LYS A 142 6.49 -11.48 -7.25
CA LYS A 142 6.36 -10.57 -8.41
C LYS A 142 4.91 -10.12 -8.67
N PHE A 143 3.98 -11.07 -8.73
CA PHE A 143 2.57 -10.75 -8.99
C PHE A 143 1.90 -9.99 -7.83
N PRO A 144 2.06 -10.44 -6.55
CA PRO A 144 1.51 -9.69 -5.41
C PRO A 144 2.10 -8.30 -5.25
N HIS A 145 3.38 -8.10 -5.62
CA HIS A 145 4.02 -6.78 -5.56
C HIS A 145 3.37 -5.78 -6.53
N ALA A 146 3.32 -6.12 -7.83
CA ALA A 146 2.70 -5.24 -8.83
C ALA A 146 1.22 -4.99 -8.54
N ALA A 147 0.49 -6.02 -8.11
CA ALA A 147 -0.92 -5.90 -7.78
C ALA A 147 -1.16 -4.95 -6.60
N HIS A 148 -0.43 -5.07 -5.49
CA HIS A 148 -0.71 -4.26 -4.31
C HIS A 148 -0.39 -2.77 -4.53
N VAL A 149 0.64 -2.44 -5.32
CA VAL A 149 0.98 -1.06 -5.71
C VAL A 149 -0.18 -0.42 -6.50
N LEU A 150 -0.76 -1.15 -7.45
CA LEU A 150 -1.92 -0.68 -8.22
C LEU A 150 -3.16 -0.52 -7.33
N ILE A 151 -3.47 -1.53 -6.51
CA ILE A 151 -4.63 -1.50 -5.61
C ILE A 151 -4.50 -0.40 -4.55
N SER A 152 -3.30 -0.14 -4.02
CA SER A 152 -3.03 0.99 -3.12
C SER A 152 -3.31 2.33 -3.79
N THR A 153 -2.96 2.47 -5.07
CA THR A 153 -3.28 3.68 -5.83
C THR A 153 -4.78 3.90 -5.91
N TRP A 154 -5.56 2.83 -6.13
CA TRP A 154 -7.01 2.94 -6.21
C TRP A 154 -7.64 3.18 -4.85
N ALA A 155 -7.15 2.54 -3.78
CA ALA A 155 -7.58 2.84 -2.42
C ALA A 155 -7.34 4.33 -2.09
N SER A 156 -6.13 4.83 -2.34
CA SER A 156 -5.76 6.24 -2.16
C SER A 156 -6.64 7.18 -2.97
N LEU A 157 -6.99 6.82 -4.21
CA LEU A 157 -7.89 7.60 -5.05
C LEU A 157 -9.30 7.68 -4.45
N PHE A 158 -9.88 6.55 -4.06
CA PHE A 158 -11.23 6.53 -3.52
C PHE A 158 -11.30 7.21 -2.15
N HIS A 159 -10.18 7.26 -1.41
CA HIS A 159 -10.02 8.13 -0.26
C HIS A 159 -10.21 9.61 -0.66
N ILE A 160 -9.38 10.10 -1.59
CA ILE A 160 -9.46 11.48 -2.12
C ILE A 160 -10.83 11.82 -2.72
N LEU A 161 -11.48 10.88 -3.42
CA LEU A 161 -12.79 11.10 -4.03
C LEU A 161 -13.90 11.34 -3.00
N MET A 162 -13.77 10.82 -1.76
CA MET A 162 -14.69 11.16 -0.68
C MET A 162 -14.63 12.67 -0.37
N ALA A 163 -13.45 13.29 -0.45
CA ALA A 163 -13.25 14.69 -0.10
C ALA A 163 -13.48 15.69 -1.25
N MET A 164 -13.32 15.27 -2.51
CA MET A 164 -13.18 16.17 -3.68
C MET A 164 -14.42 17.04 -3.99
N GLY A 165 -15.63 16.57 -3.69
CA GLY A 165 -16.86 17.25 -4.10
C GLY A 165 -17.04 17.37 -5.62
N LYS A 166 -17.95 18.24 -6.08
CA LYS A 166 -18.24 18.44 -7.52
C LYS A 166 -17.33 19.51 -8.13
N GLY A 167 -16.75 19.22 -9.29
CA GLY A 167 -16.03 20.19 -10.12
C GLY A 167 -14.55 20.35 -9.79
N ALA A 168 -13.74 19.36 -10.18
CA ALA A 168 -12.28 19.42 -10.05
C ALA A 168 -11.64 20.18 -11.23
N SER A 169 -10.78 21.15 -10.93
CA SER A 169 -9.95 21.84 -11.92
C SER A 169 -8.78 20.96 -12.37
N TRP A 170 -8.17 21.28 -13.51
CA TRP A 170 -6.98 20.57 -13.99
C TRP A 170 -5.80 20.58 -12.98
N LEU A 171 -5.71 21.63 -12.16
CA LEU A 171 -4.74 21.72 -11.08
C LEU A 171 -4.94 20.61 -10.04
N VAL A 172 -6.20 20.31 -9.69
CA VAL A 172 -6.54 19.23 -8.75
C VAL A 172 -6.16 17.88 -9.33
N TYR A 173 -6.45 17.61 -10.59
CA TYR A 173 -6.01 16.37 -11.25
C TYR A 173 -4.49 16.19 -11.22
N THR A 174 -3.74 17.26 -11.51
CA THR A 174 -2.27 17.23 -11.46
C THR A 174 -1.76 17.00 -10.04
N GLY A 175 -2.36 17.69 -9.06
CA GLY A 175 -2.04 17.49 -7.64
C GLY A 175 -2.31 16.07 -7.18
N VAL A 176 -3.50 15.54 -7.49
CA VAL A 176 -3.89 14.16 -7.14
C VAL A 176 -2.94 13.17 -7.79
N PHE A 177 -2.52 13.36 -9.05
CA PHE A 177 -1.53 12.48 -9.68
C PHE A 177 -0.24 12.40 -8.87
N LEU A 178 0.29 13.56 -8.45
CA LEU A 178 1.51 13.63 -7.64
C LEU A 178 1.31 12.98 -6.27
N PHE A 179 0.17 13.21 -5.62
CA PHE A 179 -0.14 12.57 -4.34
C PHE A 179 -0.27 11.07 -4.47
N LEU A 180 -0.99 10.56 -5.48
CA LEU A 180 -1.11 9.13 -5.74
C LEU A 180 0.26 8.49 -6.00
N PHE A 181 1.09 9.15 -6.81
CA PHE A 181 2.44 8.68 -7.08
C PHE A 181 3.27 8.59 -5.80
N LEU A 182 3.33 9.66 -5.00
CA LEU A 182 4.13 9.71 -3.77
C LEU A 182 3.57 8.80 -2.68
N ALA A 183 2.25 8.71 -2.56
CA ALA A 183 1.53 7.90 -1.59
C ALA A 183 1.84 6.42 -1.74
N VAL A 184 2.17 5.96 -2.95
CA VAL A 184 2.52 4.55 -3.19
C VAL A 184 4.02 4.36 -3.30
N TRP A 185 4.71 5.25 -4.04
CA TRP A 185 6.14 5.12 -4.31
C TRP A 185 7.00 5.16 -3.05
N VAL A 186 6.64 6.01 -2.08
CA VAL A 186 7.44 6.14 -0.85
C VAL A 186 7.16 5.01 0.13
N PRO A 187 5.93 4.83 0.66
CA PRO A 187 5.70 3.86 1.73
C PRO A 187 5.66 2.41 1.22
N CYS A 188 5.06 2.11 0.07
CA CYS A 188 4.97 0.72 -0.42
C CYS A 188 6.33 0.17 -0.82
N CYS A 189 7.14 0.94 -1.59
CA CYS A 189 8.49 0.51 -1.94
C CYS A 189 9.40 0.39 -0.71
N PHE A 190 9.23 1.25 0.30
CA PHE A 190 9.96 1.12 1.56
C PHE A 190 9.57 -0.16 2.31
N SER A 191 8.28 -0.47 2.39
CA SER A 191 7.75 -1.68 3.04
C SER A 191 8.28 -2.96 2.42
N ASP A 192 8.29 -3.05 1.10
CA ASP A 192 8.56 -4.33 0.45
C ASP A 192 10.04 -4.73 0.51
N ILE A 193 10.91 -3.73 0.65
CA ILE A 193 12.35 -3.91 0.48
C ILE A 193 13.08 -3.56 1.78
N VAL A 194 12.93 -2.32 2.26
CA VAL A 194 13.74 -1.85 3.38
C VAL A 194 13.31 -2.54 4.66
N PHE A 195 12.01 -2.54 4.95
CA PHE A 195 11.50 -3.01 6.23
C PHE A 195 11.79 -4.49 6.52
N PRO A 196 11.47 -5.47 5.66
CA PRO A 196 11.82 -6.89 5.86
C PRO A 196 13.31 -7.13 6.02
N LEU A 197 14.13 -6.43 5.24
CA LEU A 197 15.58 -6.62 5.23
C LEU A 197 16.26 -6.11 6.51
N LEU A 198 15.65 -5.17 7.25
CA LEU A 198 16.13 -4.77 8.59
C LEU A 198 16.17 -5.95 9.57
N PHE A 199 15.33 -6.96 9.37
CA PHE A 199 15.22 -8.13 10.24
C PHE A 199 15.98 -9.36 9.71
N VAL A 200 16.64 -9.24 8.55
CA VAL A 200 17.50 -10.29 8.00
C VAL A 200 18.89 -10.17 8.61
N LYS A 201 19.40 -11.27 9.18
CA LYS A 201 20.78 -11.29 9.69
C LYS A 201 21.74 -11.26 8.50
N THR A 202 22.44 -10.16 8.29
CA THR A 202 23.62 -10.13 7.40
C THR A 202 24.68 -11.08 7.97
N LYS A 203 25.13 -12.07 7.18
CA LYS A 203 26.40 -12.74 7.48
C LYS A 203 27.48 -11.66 7.50
N LYS A 204 28.13 -11.49 8.64
CA LYS A 204 29.43 -10.82 8.71
C LYS A 204 30.43 -11.61 7.89
#